data_AF-A0A1Y4BN43-F1
#
_entry.id   AF-A0A1Y4BN43-F1
#
_cell.length_a   1.000
_cell.length_b   1.000
_cell.length_c   1.000
_cell.angle_alpha   90.00
_cell.angle_beta   90.00
_cell.angle_gamma   90.00
#
_symmetry.space_group_name_H-M   'P 1'
#
loop_
_entity.id
_entity.type
_entity.pdbx_description
1 polymer ?
#
loop_
_entity_poly.entity_id
_entity_poly.type
_entity_poly.pdbx_seq_one_letter_code
_entity_poly.pdbx_strand_id
1 'polypeptide(L)'
;MLFARKKTSLAELPLEEVRFSSEDLFCLLGGNDACMVACGPMRLRLDIVERDRPDLGPWKRSLINRYSDAGWVDAEGNPCLELARAIDALGQMGVAISYEQNIRNRKAGVVLGERGAVGVVRASGVRGGWYLRPFPEDRSLWPARFREIFPAVDFPFSPARREYHATIVEPEEENVARAFADGDEVYSRAYALRHDLDPDALAEMTQALGREFDRPRFFVADLTGCEPDLSMGWRYVGEARGHARCRRVMLVPEIGAIFSNCTAWSPSVSDRWLSEDIPSIRDKTDFYSFDFYCSGDLFEALSHAPAHPEAVAAGEDPGLPKSWT
;
A
#
# COMPACT_ATOMS: atom_id res chain seq x y z
N MET A 1 29.07 -14.17 33.21
CA MET A 1 29.68 -13.17 32.31
C MET A 1 28.56 -12.47 31.57
N LEU A 2 28.32 -11.20 31.90
CA LEU A 2 27.37 -10.34 31.19
C LEU A 2 28.12 -9.76 29.99
N PHE A 3 27.77 -10.19 28.78
CA PHE A 3 28.28 -9.56 27.56
C PHE A 3 27.73 -8.13 27.51
N ALA A 4 28.59 -7.15 27.79
CA ALA A 4 28.30 -5.75 27.50
C ALA A 4 28.13 -5.63 25.99
N ARG A 5 26.87 -5.58 25.53
CA ARG A 5 26.54 -5.34 24.12
C ARG A 5 27.15 -3.99 23.77
N LYS A 6 28.14 -3.99 22.87
CA LYS A 6 28.77 -2.77 22.34
C LYS A 6 27.63 -1.86 21.86
N LYS A 7 27.41 -0.71 22.50
CA LYS A 7 26.43 0.27 22.03
C LYS A 7 27.01 0.88 20.76
N THR A 8 26.56 0.39 19.60
CA THR A 8 26.85 1.04 18.33
C THR A 8 26.28 2.45 18.37
N SER A 9 27.09 3.44 17.99
CA SER A 9 26.65 4.83 17.93
C SER A 9 25.62 5.00 16.82
N LEU A 10 24.54 5.74 17.06
CA LEU A 10 23.55 6.07 16.02
C LEU A 10 24.16 6.88 14.87
N ALA A 11 25.23 7.62 15.13
CA ALA A 11 25.94 8.44 14.14
C ALA A 11 26.74 7.59 13.11
N GLU A 12 27.00 6.33 13.44
CA GLU A 12 27.78 5.42 12.59
C GLU A 12 26.89 4.46 11.79
N LEU A 13 25.58 4.46 12.04
CA LEU A 13 24.64 3.59 11.35
C LEU A 13 24.28 4.18 9.99
N PRO A 14 24.09 3.37 8.94
CA PRO A 14 23.39 3.83 7.73
C PRO A 14 21.90 4.03 8.04
N LEU A 15 21.19 4.84 7.23
CA LEU A 15 19.77 5.13 7.43
C LEU A 15 18.91 3.86 7.57
N GLU A 16 19.23 2.81 6.81
CA GLU A 16 18.51 1.53 6.85
C GLU A 16 18.62 0.79 8.20
N GLU A 17 19.60 1.15 9.04
CA GLU A 17 19.78 0.59 10.37
C GLU A 17 19.31 1.53 11.49
N VAL A 18 18.93 2.76 11.16
CA VAL A 18 18.34 3.70 12.10
C VAL A 18 16.88 3.32 12.36
N ARG A 19 16.56 3.09 13.64
CA ARG A 19 15.23 2.67 14.06
C ARG A 19 14.42 3.86 14.54
N PHE A 20 13.27 4.09 13.91
CA PHE A 20 12.30 5.12 14.27
C PHE A 20 11.08 4.54 15.01
N SER A 21 10.46 5.29 15.91
CA SER A 21 9.12 4.96 16.41
C SER A 21 8.04 5.48 15.44
N SER A 22 6.80 5.03 15.61
CA SER A 22 5.66 5.61 14.88
C SER A 22 5.49 7.10 15.17
N GLU A 23 5.75 7.54 16.40
CA GLU A 23 5.72 8.95 16.81
C GLU A 23 6.81 9.76 16.11
N ASP A 24 8.03 9.20 15.97
CA ASP A 24 9.12 9.85 15.24
C ASP A 24 8.74 10.09 13.78
N LEU A 25 8.27 9.04 13.11
CA LEU A 25 7.87 9.13 11.71
C LEU A 25 6.67 10.06 11.54
N PHE A 26 5.72 10.09 12.47
CA PHE A 26 4.60 11.03 12.43
C PHE A 26 5.09 12.49 12.52
N CYS A 27 6.00 12.79 13.44
CA CYS A 27 6.61 14.12 13.55
C CYS A 27 7.38 14.51 12.28
N LEU A 28 8.18 13.60 11.72
CA LEU A 28 8.98 13.85 10.52
C LEU A 28 8.11 14.06 9.27
N LEU A 29 7.04 13.28 9.13
CA LEU A 29 6.10 13.37 7.99
C LEU A 29 5.10 14.53 8.13
N GLY A 30 4.93 15.07 9.33
CA GLY A 30 3.82 15.98 9.65
C GLY A 30 2.45 15.31 9.56
N GLY A 31 2.36 14.00 9.84
CA GLY A 31 1.13 13.23 9.74
C GLY A 31 1.33 11.74 9.43
N ASN A 32 0.42 11.17 8.65
CA ASN A 32 0.44 9.75 8.27
C ASN A 32 1.44 9.47 7.13
N ASP A 33 1.98 8.24 7.12
CA ASP A 33 2.63 7.67 5.94
C ASP A 33 1.58 7.26 4.92
N ALA A 34 1.90 7.30 3.63
CA ALA A 34 0.92 7.00 2.58
C ALA A 34 0.41 5.54 2.62
N CYS A 35 1.22 4.61 3.13
CA CYS A 35 0.83 3.21 3.33
C CYS A 35 -0.04 2.98 4.57
N MET A 36 -0.16 3.96 5.46
CA MET A 36 -0.77 3.86 6.80
C MET A 36 -0.25 2.65 7.61
N VAL A 37 1.01 2.26 7.42
CA VAL A 37 1.63 1.11 8.08
C VAL A 37 2.30 1.53 9.38
N ALA A 38 3.05 2.62 9.35
CA ALA A 38 3.85 3.08 10.47
C ALA A 38 3.14 4.14 11.32
N CYS A 39 2.37 5.02 10.69
CA CYS A 39 1.76 6.19 11.29
C CYS A 39 0.22 6.21 11.15
N GLY A 40 -0.40 5.07 10.84
CA GLY A 40 -1.86 4.98 10.69
C GLY A 40 -2.65 4.86 12.01
N PRO A 41 -4.00 4.86 11.95
CA PRO A 41 -4.89 4.79 13.12
C PRO A 41 -4.78 3.49 13.93
N MET A 42 -4.21 2.43 13.34
CA MET A 42 -3.94 1.17 14.04
C MET A 42 -2.64 1.21 14.87
N ARG A 43 -1.82 2.26 14.72
CA ARG A 43 -0.54 2.45 15.43
C ARG A 43 -0.58 3.60 16.41
N LEU A 44 -1.29 4.67 16.07
CA LEU A 44 -1.35 5.89 16.85
C LEU A 44 -2.79 6.20 17.23
N ARG A 45 -2.96 6.76 18.43
CA ARG A 45 -4.24 7.31 18.91
C ARG A 45 -4.45 8.68 18.27
N LEU A 46 -4.97 8.71 17.05
CA LEU A 46 -5.13 9.94 16.27
C LEU A 46 -6.05 10.95 16.96
N ASP A 47 -7.02 10.48 17.77
CA ASP A 47 -7.86 11.31 18.63
C ASP A 47 -7.05 12.11 19.67
N ILE A 48 -5.98 11.51 20.21
CA ILE A 48 -5.05 12.20 21.11
C ILE A 48 -4.17 13.16 20.33
N VAL A 49 -3.76 12.78 19.11
CA VAL A 49 -2.95 13.66 18.26
C VAL A 49 -3.70 14.94 17.94
N GLU A 50 -4.93 14.82 17.47
CA GLU A 50 -5.80 15.95 17.13
C GLU A 50 -6.04 16.87 18.35
N ARG A 51 -6.39 16.29 19.50
CA ARG A 51 -6.73 17.07 20.70
C ARG A 51 -5.54 17.73 21.37
N ASP A 52 -4.46 16.97 21.61
CA ASP A 52 -3.38 17.37 22.51
C ASP A 52 -2.11 17.82 21.77
N ARG A 53 -2.05 17.63 20.46
CA ARG A 53 -0.89 17.94 19.61
C ARG A 53 0.46 17.49 20.19
N PRO A 54 0.60 16.21 20.62
CA PRO A 54 1.85 15.69 21.16
C PRO A 54 2.99 15.71 20.13
N ASP A 55 2.63 15.68 18.84
CA ASP A 55 3.50 15.83 17.67
C ASP A 55 4.26 17.16 17.66
N LEU A 56 3.70 18.23 18.23
CA LEU A 56 4.33 19.55 18.33
C LEU A 56 5.12 19.75 19.63
N GLY A 57 5.08 18.79 20.56
CA GLY A 57 5.65 18.95 21.89
C GLY A 57 6.43 17.72 22.35
N PRO A 58 5.85 16.86 23.21
CA PRO A 58 6.55 15.74 23.82
C PRO A 58 7.16 14.77 22.81
N TRP A 59 6.50 14.48 21.69
CA TRP A 59 7.05 13.59 20.66
C TRP A 59 8.20 14.25 19.91
N LYS A 60 8.04 15.50 19.48
CA LYS A 60 9.11 16.27 18.81
C LYS A 60 10.36 16.41 19.68
N ARG A 61 10.20 16.71 20.97
CA ARG A 61 11.34 16.73 21.92
C ARG A 61 12.02 15.36 22.04
N SER A 62 11.24 14.28 22.04
CA SER A 62 11.78 12.91 22.12
C SER A 62 12.49 12.48 20.84
N LEU A 63 12.05 12.97 19.67
CA LEU A 63 12.73 12.84 18.39
C LEU A 63 14.10 13.56 18.46
N ILE A 64 14.10 14.86 18.77
CA ILE A 64 15.33 15.67 18.85
C ILE A 64 16.35 15.03 19.80
N ASN A 65 15.94 14.74 21.04
CA ASN A 65 16.82 14.14 22.06
C ASN A 65 17.44 12.80 21.64
N ARG A 66 16.80 12.05 20.73
CA ARG A 66 17.31 10.75 20.27
C ARG A 66 18.27 10.87 19.09
N TYR A 67 18.04 11.83 18.20
CA TYR A 67 18.64 11.82 16.87
C TYR A 67 19.52 13.04 16.58
N SER A 68 19.46 14.12 17.38
CA SER A 68 20.23 15.34 17.12
C SER A 68 21.73 15.14 17.26
N ASP A 69 22.17 14.47 18.32
CA ASP A 69 23.60 14.21 18.58
C ASP A 69 24.21 13.31 17.50
N ALA A 70 23.38 12.51 16.83
CA ALA A 70 23.78 11.64 15.73
C ALA A 70 23.72 12.34 14.36
N GLY A 71 23.22 13.58 14.28
CA GLY A 71 23.11 14.35 13.05
C GLY A 71 21.98 13.94 12.12
N TRP A 72 21.05 13.08 12.57
CA TRP A 72 19.89 12.65 11.78
C TRP A 72 18.80 13.73 11.73
N VAL A 73 18.72 14.56 12.77
CA VAL A 73 17.88 15.76 12.82
C VAL A 73 18.67 16.93 13.40
N ASP A 74 18.25 18.16 13.13
CA ASP A 74 18.80 19.35 13.78
C ASP A 74 18.15 19.62 15.16
N ALA A 75 18.52 20.73 15.80
CA ALA A 75 17.99 21.15 17.10
C ALA A 75 16.49 21.49 17.07
N GLU A 76 15.97 21.82 15.89
CA GLU A 76 14.58 22.12 15.61
C GLU A 76 13.79 20.87 15.19
N GLY A 77 14.47 19.72 15.03
CA GLY A 77 13.89 18.44 14.64
C GLY A 77 13.71 18.25 13.13
N ASN A 78 14.33 19.08 12.30
CA ASN A 78 14.32 18.90 10.84
C ASN A 78 15.32 17.82 10.44
N PRO A 79 14.96 16.91 9.52
CA PRO A 79 15.84 15.82 9.10
C PRO A 79 17.04 16.31 8.30
N CYS A 80 18.18 15.59 8.40
CA CYS A 80 19.30 15.76 7.47
C CYS A 80 18.89 15.37 6.04
N LEU A 81 19.70 15.74 5.03
CA LEU A 81 19.33 15.55 3.61
C LEU A 81 18.96 14.11 3.25
N GLU A 82 19.71 13.13 3.75
CA GLU A 82 19.45 11.71 3.47
C GLU A 82 18.09 11.26 4.04
N LEU A 83 17.82 11.57 5.31
CA LEU A 83 16.56 11.26 5.95
C LEU A 83 15.40 12.05 5.31
N ALA A 84 15.61 13.33 4.98
CA ALA A 84 14.61 14.18 4.33
C ALA A 84 14.12 13.55 3.01
N ARG A 85 15.02 13.07 2.16
CA ARG A 85 14.66 12.38 0.91
C ARG A 85 13.80 11.14 1.16
N ALA A 86 14.15 10.33 2.15
CA ALA A 86 13.37 9.14 2.50
C ALA A 86 11.99 9.49 3.07
N ILE A 87 11.90 10.53 3.90
CA ILE A 87 10.64 11.02 4.46
C ILE A 87 9.76 11.64 3.38
N ASP A 88 10.32 12.43 2.45
CA ASP A 88 9.59 13.02 1.32
C ASP A 88 9.01 11.97 0.38
N ALA A 89 9.74 10.86 0.16
CA ALA A 89 9.29 9.73 -0.63
C ALA A 89 8.20 8.92 0.12
N LEU A 90 8.31 8.75 1.44
CA LEU A 90 7.30 8.06 2.26
C LEU A 90 6.02 8.89 2.40
N GLY A 91 6.20 10.22 2.37
CA GLY A 91 5.20 11.25 2.52
C GLY A 91 4.51 11.66 1.22
N GLN A 92 4.87 11.12 0.06
CA GLN A 92 4.24 11.52 -1.20
C GLN A 92 2.87 10.86 -1.40
N MET A 93 2.05 11.48 -2.25
CA MET A 93 0.83 10.90 -2.78
C MET A 93 1.20 10.18 -4.08
N GLY A 94 1.22 8.85 -4.04
CA GLY A 94 1.65 7.98 -5.12
C GLY A 94 1.09 6.58 -4.90
N VAL A 95 1.75 5.54 -5.40
CA VAL A 95 1.30 4.15 -5.20
C VAL A 95 1.84 3.63 -3.87
N ALA A 96 0.96 3.38 -2.93
CA ALA A 96 1.23 2.81 -1.63
C ALA A 96 0.83 1.33 -1.59
N ILE A 97 1.77 0.45 -1.26
CA ILE A 97 1.59 -1.00 -1.18
C ILE A 97 1.84 -1.43 0.25
N SER A 98 0.94 -2.21 0.84
CA SER A 98 1.12 -2.72 2.20
C SER A 98 0.61 -4.14 2.37
N TYR A 99 1.26 -4.91 3.25
CA TYR A 99 0.79 -6.25 3.59
C TYR A 99 -0.49 -6.16 4.43
N GLU A 100 -1.58 -6.82 4.00
CA GLU A 100 -2.93 -6.63 4.57
C GLU A 100 -3.43 -7.81 5.43
N GLN A 101 -2.75 -8.96 5.47
CA GLN A 101 -3.26 -10.17 6.15
C GLN A 101 -3.67 -9.95 7.62
N ASN A 102 -3.10 -8.93 8.28
CA ASN A 102 -3.65 -8.37 9.51
C ASN A 102 -3.38 -6.86 9.59
N ILE A 103 -4.42 -6.04 9.43
CA ILE A 103 -4.32 -4.56 9.49
C ILE A 103 -3.68 -4.04 10.79
N ARG A 104 -3.87 -4.73 11.91
CA ARG A 104 -3.25 -4.37 13.21
C ARG A 104 -1.80 -4.81 13.32
N ASN A 105 -1.37 -5.74 12.47
CA ASN A 105 -0.03 -6.32 12.49
C ASN A 105 0.73 -6.16 11.17
N ARG A 106 0.40 -5.15 10.34
CA ARG A 106 1.17 -4.81 9.15
C ARG A 106 2.65 -4.64 9.52
N LYS A 107 3.53 -5.38 8.85
CA LYS A 107 4.97 -5.41 9.12
C LYS A 107 5.78 -4.63 8.11
N ALA A 108 5.23 -4.38 6.93
CA ALA A 108 5.91 -3.65 5.88
C ALA A 108 4.93 -2.92 4.96
N GLY A 109 5.40 -1.84 4.35
CA GLY A 109 4.76 -1.15 3.24
C GLY A 109 5.79 -0.43 2.38
N VAL A 110 5.42 -0.06 1.16
CA VAL A 110 6.26 0.64 0.18
C VAL A 110 5.45 1.76 -0.45
N VAL A 111 6.03 2.96 -0.53
CA VAL A 111 5.48 4.06 -1.32
C VAL A 111 6.35 4.25 -2.55
N LEU A 112 5.71 4.34 -3.71
CA LEU A 112 6.31 4.58 -5.01
C LEU A 112 5.81 5.93 -5.53
N GLY A 113 6.68 6.72 -6.14
CA GLY A 113 6.27 7.97 -6.77
C GLY A 113 7.37 8.75 -7.47
N GLU A 114 7.02 9.95 -7.93
CA GLU A 114 7.91 10.80 -8.71
C GLU A 114 9.15 11.24 -7.92
N ARG A 115 9.02 11.41 -6.60
CA ARG A 115 10.11 11.82 -5.70
C ARG A 115 10.98 10.64 -5.23
N GLY A 116 10.80 9.46 -5.82
CA GLY A 116 11.49 8.23 -5.47
C GLY A 116 10.58 7.21 -4.82
N ALA A 117 11.15 6.17 -4.24
CA ALA A 117 10.43 5.12 -3.55
C ALA A 117 11.09 4.78 -2.22
N VAL A 118 10.30 4.31 -1.26
CA VAL A 118 10.80 3.94 0.07
C VAL A 118 9.92 2.87 0.69
N GLY A 119 10.58 1.86 1.25
CA GLY A 119 9.96 0.88 2.14
C GLY A 119 9.99 1.32 3.58
N VAL A 120 8.98 0.92 4.34
CA VAL A 120 8.96 0.99 5.80
C VAL A 120 8.77 -0.41 6.34
N VAL A 121 9.72 -0.89 7.14
CA VAL A 121 9.77 -2.29 7.61
C VAL A 121 9.87 -2.33 9.13
N ARG A 122 9.07 -3.17 9.76
CA ARG A 122 9.01 -3.28 11.22
C ARG A 122 10.33 -3.83 11.77
N ALA A 123 10.94 -3.08 12.68
CA ALA A 123 12.12 -3.50 13.42
C ALA A 123 11.76 -4.64 14.39
N SER A 124 12.68 -5.61 14.53
CA SER A 124 12.52 -6.73 15.45
C SER A 124 12.59 -6.29 16.93
N GLY A 125 12.01 -7.11 17.81
CA GLY A 125 12.09 -6.96 19.28
C GLY A 125 10.87 -6.32 19.98
N VAL A 126 10.89 -6.39 21.31
CA VAL A 126 9.74 -6.21 22.24
C VAL A 126 9.14 -4.79 22.27
N ARG A 127 9.84 -3.77 21.75
CA ARG A 127 9.37 -2.36 21.72
C ARG A 127 9.29 -1.81 20.29
N GLY A 128 8.75 -2.63 19.36
CA GLY A 128 8.76 -2.47 17.89
C GLY A 128 8.82 -1.02 17.37
N GLY A 129 9.68 -0.79 16.38
CA GLY A 129 9.82 0.46 15.63
C GLY A 129 9.89 0.15 14.14
N TRP A 130 10.46 1.05 13.36
CA TRP A 130 10.47 0.99 11.90
C TRP A 130 11.86 1.33 11.37
N TYR A 131 12.26 0.59 10.34
CA TYR A 131 13.38 0.94 9.49
C TYR A 131 12.86 1.48 8.17
N LEU A 132 13.54 2.48 7.64
CA LEU A 132 13.32 2.97 6.29
C LEU A 132 14.20 2.18 5.32
N ARG A 133 13.71 1.94 4.11
CA ARG A 133 14.40 1.22 3.03
C ARG A 133 14.28 2.06 1.76
N PRO A 134 15.08 3.12 1.60
CA PRO A 134 15.06 3.92 0.40
C PRO A 134 15.37 3.05 -0.82
N PHE A 135 14.64 3.29 -1.92
CA PHE A 135 14.94 2.64 -3.18
C PHE A 135 16.07 3.39 -3.89
N PRO A 136 16.87 2.69 -4.71
CA PRO A 136 17.88 3.35 -5.54
C PRO A 136 17.23 4.34 -6.51
N GLU A 137 17.97 5.36 -6.93
CA GLU A 137 17.51 6.35 -7.93
C GLU A 137 17.23 5.68 -9.29
N ASP A 138 18.01 4.65 -9.64
CA ASP A 138 17.77 3.82 -10.82
C ASP A 138 16.51 2.95 -10.63
N ARG A 139 15.45 3.30 -11.36
CA ARG A 139 14.16 2.61 -11.32
C ARG A 139 14.22 1.16 -11.81
N SER A 140 15.19 0.80 -12.65
CA SER A 140 15.35 -0.58 -13.10
C SER A 140 15.71 -1.55 -11.96
N LEU A 141 16.23 -1.01 -10.85
CA LEU A 141 16.58 -1.78 -9.66
C LEU A 141 15.43 -1.87 -8.63
N TRP A 142 14.29 -1.20 -8.88
CA TRP A 142 13.16 -1.19 -7.95
C TRP A 142 12.53 -2.56 -7.73
N PRO A 143 12.32 -3.43 -8.74
CA PRO A 143 11.82 -4.77 -8.50
C PRO A 143 12.68 -5.57 -7.53
N ALA A 144 14.01 -5.50 -7.69
CA ALA A 144 14.95 -6.17 -6.79
C ALA A 144 14.85 -5.63 -5.36
N ARG A 145 14.82 -4.30 -5.19
CA ARG A 145 14.67 -3.68 -3.87
C ARG A 145 13.32 -4.02 -3.22
N PHE A 146 12.25 -4.07 -3.99
CA PHE A 146 10.94 -4.48 -3.51
C PHE A 146 10.96 -5.90 -2.96
N ARG A 147 11.68 -6.82 -3.63
CA ARG A 147 11.84 -8.21 -3.17
C ARG A 147 12.69 -8.34 -1.90
N GLU A 148 13.52 -7.36 -1.53
CA GLU A 148 14.16 -7.36 -0.22
C GLU A 148 13.16 -7.10 0.92
N ILE A 149 12.07 -6.38 0.63
CA ILE A 149 11.02 -6.03 1.60
C ILE A 149 9.93 -7.10 1.62
N PHE A 150 9.56 -7.61 0.44
CA PHE A 150 8.59 -8.69 0.24
C PHE A 150 9.29 -9.89 -0.41
N PRO A 151 10.03 -10.69 0.38
CA PRO A 151 10.86 -11.75 -0.14
C PRO A 151 10.04 -12.89 -0.72
N ALA A 152 10.53 -13.49 -1.81
CA ALA A 152 9.83 -14.55 -2.55
C ALA A 152 9.54 -15.80 -1.70
N VAL A 153 10.28 -16.01 -0.60
CA VAL A 153 10.02 -17.11 0.35
C VAL A 153 8.70 -16.92 1.10
N ASP A 154 8.35 -15.66 1.42
CA ASP A 154 7.11 -15.31 2.14
C ASP A 154 6.00 -14.92 1.16
N PHE A 155 6.38 -14.40 -0.01
CA PHE A 155 5.49 -13.87 -1.05
C PHE A 155 5.87 -14.44 -2.43
N PRO A 156 5.69 -15.75 -2.65
CA PRO A 156 5.94 -16.35 -3.95
C PRO A 156 4.99 -15.74 -4.99
N PHE A 157 5.45 -15.67 -6.24
CA PHE A 157 4.63 -15.26 -7.37
C PHE A 157 5.25 -15.85 -8.64
N SER A 158 4.60 -16.84 -9.23
CA SER A 158 5.10 -17.53 -10.42
C SER A 158 4.63 -16.82 -11.68
N PRO A 159 5.33 -16.95 -12.82
CA PRO A 159 4.79 -16.53 -14.11
C PRO A 159 3.46 -17.21 -14.43
N ALA A 160 2.48 -16.44 -14.88
CA ALA A 160 1.24 -16.98 -15.42
C ALA A 160 1.46 -17.63 -16.80
N ARG A 161 0.57 -18.55 -17.18
CA ARG A 161 0.59 -19.17 -18.51
C ARG A 161 0.05 -18.25 -19.61
N ARG A 162 -0.69 -17.21 -19.22
CA ARG A 162 -1.35 -16.23 -20.09
C ARG A 162 -1.28 -14.85 -19.45
N GLU A 163 -1.21 -13.82 -20.29
CA GLU A 163 -1.42 -12.44 -19.86
C GLU A 163 -2.92 -12.16 -19.96
N TYR A 164 -3.54 -11.74 -18.87
CA TYR A 164 -4.98 -11.44 -18.86
C TYR A 164 -5.31 -10.44 -17.76
N HIS A 165 -5.98 -9.35 -18.12
CA HIS A 165 -6.44 -8.32 -17.18
C HIS A 165 -7.86 -7.96 -17.52
N ALA A 166 -8.75 -8.08 -16.53
CA ALA A 166 -10.12 -7.68 -16.68
C ALA A 166 -10.64 -7.05 -15.39
N THR A 167 -11.54 -6.08 -15.56
CA THR A 167 -12.27 -5.44 -14.48
C THR A 167 -13.77 -5.58 -14.70
N ILE A 168 -14.53 -5.70 -13.62
CA ILE A 168 -15.99 -5.83 -13.70
C ILE A 168 -16.69 -5.18 -12.51
N VAL A 169 -17.70 -4.37 -12.80
CA VAL A 169 -18.72 -4.01 -11.80
C VAL A 169 -19.70 -5.18 -11.75
N GLU A 170 -19.66 -5.93 -10.65
CA GLU A 170 -20.52 -7.11 -10.48
C GLU A 170 -21.97 -6.69 -10.21
N PRO A 171 -22.96 -7.24 -10.95
CA PRO A 171 -24.37 -7.05 -10.62
C PRO A 171 -24.74 -7.61 -9.25
N GLU A 172 -25.70 -7.00 -8.56
CA GLU A 172 -26.09 -7.37 -7.18
C GLU A 172 -26.55 -8.84 -7.06
N GLU A 173 -27.13 -9.41 -8.12
CA GLU A 173 -27.62 -10.79 -8.14
C GLU A 173 -26.53 -11.85 -8.36
N GLU A 174 -25.32 -11.44 -8.73
CA GLU A 174 -24.19 -12.32 -8.99
C GLU A 174 -23.19 -12.30 -7.81
N ASN A 175 -22.38 -13.34 -7.66
CA ASN A 175 -21.35 -13.39 -6.62
C ASN A 175 -20.17 -14.28 -7.01
N VAL A 176 -19.30 -13.76 -7.87
CA VAL A 176 -18.11 -14.46 -8.37
C VAL A 176 -17.14 -14.79 -7.24
N ALA A 177 -17.02 -13.91 -6.23
CA ALA A 177 -16.15 -14.14 -5.08
C ALA A 177 -16.59 -15.39 -4.29
N ARG A 178 -17.90 -15.62 -4.15
CA ARG A 178 -18.45 -16.83 -3.55
C ARG A 178 -18.20 -18.07 -4.41
N ALA A 179 -18.33 -17.96 -5.73
CA ALA A 179 -18.01 -19.08 -6.62
C ALA A 179 -16.54 -19.51 -6.50
N PHE A 180 -15.62 -18.56 -6.37
CA PHE A 180 -14.20 -18.84 -6.08
C PHE A 180 -14.02 -19.57 -4.75
N ALA A 181 -14.66 -19.05 -3.69
CA ALA A 181 -14.68 -19.65 -2.35
C ALA A 181 -15.21 -21.09 -2.32
N ASP A 182 -16.26 -21.36 -3.09
CA ASP A 182 -16.92 -22.67 -3.14
C ASP A 182 -16.25 -23.63 -4.15
N GLY A 183 -15.35 -23.13 -5.00
CA GLY A 183 -14.72 -23.88 -6.08
C GLY A 183 -15.69 -24.21 -7.23
N ASP A 184 -16.72 -23.39 -7.44
CA ASP A 184 -17.78 -23.61 -8.44
C ASP A 184 -17.34 -23.18 -9.84
N GLU A 185 -16.55 -24.03 -10.49
CA GLU A 185 -16.04 -23.79 -11.84
C GLU A 185 -17.17 -23.61 -12.87
N VAL A 186 -18.27 -24.36 -12.72
CA VAL A 186 -19.40 -24.31 -13.66
C VAL A 186 -20.03 -22.93 -13.63
N TYR A 187 -20.26 -22.40 -12.42
CA TYR A 187 -20.74 -21.03 -12.26
C TYR A 187 -19.73 -20.02 -12.82
N SER A 188 -18.44 -20.12 -12.47
CA SER A 188 -17.42 -19.15 -12.91
C SER A 188 -17.26 -19.10 -14.44
N ARG A 189 -17.34 -20.24 -15.13
CA ARG A 189 -17.34 -20.28 -16.60
C ARG A 189 -18.58 -19.62 -17.19
N ALA A 190 -19.75 -19.90 -16.63
CA ALA A 190 -21.00 -19.31 -17.09
C ALA A 190 -21.05 -17.79 -16.82
N TYR A 191 -20.55 -17.36 -15.67
CA TYR A 191 -20.35 -15.95 -15.32
C TYR A 191 -19.45 -15.26 -16.35
N ALA A 192 -18.29 -15.86 -16.66
CA ALA A 192 -17.37 -15.30 -17.63
C ALA A 192 -18.02 -15.04 -18.99
N LEU A 193 -18.78 -16.02 -19.51
CA LEU A 193 -19.50 -15.89 -20.77
C LEU A 193 -20.60 -14.82 -20.75
N ARG A 194 -21.31 -14.64 -19.63
CA ARG A 194 -22.34 -13.60 -19.48
C ARG A 194 -21.75 -12.19 -19.48
N HIS A 195 -20.49 -12.07 -19.08
CA HIS A 195 -19.81 -10.80 -18.84
C HIS A 195 -18.65 -10.51 -19.80
N ASP A 196 -18.52 -11.27 -20.89
CA ASP A 196 -17.46 -11.12 -21.89
C ASP A 196 -16.03 -11.22 -21.30
N LEU A 197 -15.86 -12.12 -20.33
CA LEU A 197 -14.58 -12.45 -19.70
C LEU A 197 -14.05 -13.79 -20.25
N ASP A 198 -12.74 -14.04 -20.08
CA ASP A 198 -12.12 -15.33 -20.43
C ASP A 198 -12.62 -16.44 -19.48
N PRO A 199 -13.41 -17.43 -19.98
CA PRO A 199 -13.94 -18.50 -19.15
C PRO A 199 -12.85 -19.46 -18.65
N ASP A 200 -11.75 -19.61 -19.37
CA ASP A 200 -10.64 -20.47 -18.96
C ASP A 200 -9.79 -19.78 -17.89
N ALA A 201 -9.61 -18.46 -17.97
CA ALA A 201 -8.93 -17.69 -16.93
C ALA A 201 -9.72 -17.72 -15.61
N LEU A 202 -11.04 -17.48 -15.67
CA LEU A 202 -11.88 -17.53 -14.48
C LEU A 202 -11.96 -18.95 -13.90
N ALA A 203 -12.07 -19.98 -14.73
CA ALA A 203 -12.02 -21.37 -14.27
C ALA A 203 -10.70 -21.72 -13.58
N GLU A 204 -9.57 -21.32 -14.17
CA GLU A 204 -8.22 -21.53 -13.61
C GLU A 204 -8.09 -20.83 -12.24
N MET A 205 -8.58 -19.60 -12.13
CA MET A 205 -8.61 -18.86 -10.86
C MET A 205 -9.52 -19.53 -9.82
N THR A 206 -10.72 -19.97 -10.19
CA THR A 206 -11.65 -20.69 -9.29
C THR A 206 -11.04 -21.96 -8.74
N GLN A 207 -10.42 -22.77 -9.61
CA GLN A 207 -9.76 -24.01 -9.22
C GLN A 207 -8.59 -23.77 -8.26
N ALA A 208 -7.78 -22.74 -8.54
CA ALA A 208 -6.64 -22.40 -7.71
C ALA A 208 -7.09 -21.86 -6.35
N LEU A 209 -8.01 -20.89 -6.30
CA LEU A 209 -8.50 -20.32 -5.05
C LEU A 209 -9.17 -21.37 -4.16
N GLY A 210 -10.13 -22.12 -4.71
CA GLY A 210 -10.87 -23.17 -4.01
C GLY A 210 -11.27 -22.78 -2.58
N ARG A 211 -11.13 -23.72 -1.64
CA ARG A 211 -11.43 -23.50 -0.21
C ARG A 211 -10.26 -22.91 0.60
N GLU A 212 -9.15 -22.56 -0.06
CA GLU A 212 -7.94 -22.09 0.62
C GLU A 212 -7.95 -20.57 0.78
N PHE A 213 -8.40 -20.09 1.94
CA PHE A 213 -8.54 -18.66 2.23
C PHE A 213 -7.32 -17.99 2.86
N ASP A 214 -6.28 -18.76 3.25
CA ASP A 214 -5.08 -18.23 3.89
C ASP A 214 -4.01 -17.84 2.88
N ARG A 215 -4.40 -17.01 1.92
CA ARG A 215 -3.53 -16.50 0.86
C ARG A 215 -2.88 -15.18 1.26
N PRO A 216 -1.65 -14.88 0.81
CA PRO A 216 -1.04 -13.58 1.04
C PRO A 216 -1.94 -12.46 0.51
N ARG A 217 -2.14 -11.43 1.33
CA ARG A 217 -2.99 -10.28 0.98
C ARG A 217 -2.21 -8.99 1.02
N PHE A 218 -2.48 -8.13 0.05
CA PHE A 218 -1.93 -6.79 -0.03
C PHE A 218 -3.06 -5.77 -0.14
N PHE A 219 -2.81 -4.59 0.39
CA PHE A 219 -3.59 -3.41 0.11
C PHE A 219 -2.74 -2.47 -0.75
N VAL A 220 -3.25 -2.11 -1.92
CA VAL A 220 -2.64 -1.13 -2.82
C VAL A 220 -3.56 0.09 -2.87
N ALA A 221 -3.00 1.27 -2.67
CA ALA A 221 -3.68 2.53 -2.89
C ALA A 221 -2.84 3.38 -3.85
N ASP A 222 -3.37 3.64 -5.04
CA ASP A 222 -2.85 4.66 -5.94
C ASP A 222 -3.51 6.00 -5.60
N LEU A 223 -2.69 6.88 -5.03
CA LEU A 223 -3.06 8.22 -4.61
C LEU A 223 -2.43 9.27 -5.51
N THR A 224 -1.91 8.88 -6.67
CA THR A 224 -1.24 9.80 -7.58
C THR A 224 -2.21 10.90 -8.03
N GLY A 225 -1.78 12.16 -7.92
CA GLY A 225 -2.62 13.32 -8.24
C GLY A 225 -3.66 13.67 -7.17
N CYS A 226 -3.75 12.91 -6.07
CA CYS A 226 -4.60 13.24 -4.94
C CYS A 226 -3.91 14.19 -3.94
N GLU A 227 -4.71 14.87 -3.13
CA GLU A 227 -4.25 15.72 -2.03
C GLU A 227 -4.62 15.07 -0.69
N PRO A 228 -3.73 15.04 0.31
CA PRO A 228 -4.11 14.56 1.63
C PRO A 228 -5.05 15.56 2.31
N ASP A 229 -5.90 15.08 3.20
CA ASP A 229 -6.66 15.97 4.08
C ASP A 229 -5.72 16.59 5.13
N LEU A 230 -5.91 17.88 5.40
CA LEU A 230 -5.16 18.67 6.37
C LEU A 230 -6.06 19.29 7.44
N SER A 231 -7.35 18.95 7.46
CA SER A 231 -8.35 19.56 8.36
C SER A 231 -7.99 19.41 9.85
N MET A 232 -7.32 18.32 10.22
CA MET A 232 -6.85 18.03 11.58
C MET A 232 -5.52 18.72 11.94
N GLY A 233 -4.95 19.54 11.04
CA GLY A 233 -3.68 20.24 11.25
C GLY A 233 -2.44 19.36 11.09
N TRP A 234 -2.60 18.19 10.47
CA TRP A 234 -1.57 17.25 10.07
C TRP A 234 -2.08 16.43 8.86
N ARG A 235 -1.17 15.79 8.13
CA ARG A 235 -1.47 15.04 6.90
C ARG A 235 -2.27 13.75 7.17
N TYR A 236 -3.52 13.68 6.74
CA TYR A 236 -4.33 12.48 6.76
C TYR A 236 -4.60 11.93 5.37
N VAL A 237 -4.23 10.67 5.15
CA VAL A 237 -4.31 10.01 3.83
C VAL A 237 -5.61 9.24 3.66
N GLY A 238 -6.27 8.85 4.76
CA GLY A 238 -7.52 8.08 4.72
C GLY A 238 -8.69 8.83 4.08
N GLU A 239 -8.66 10.16 4.10
CA GLU A 239 -9.67 11.04 3.50
C GLU A 239 -9.08 11.92 2.39
N ALA A 240 -8.11 11.37 1.65
CA ALA A 240 -7.52 12.09 0.52
C ALA A 240 -8.57 12.54 -0.50
N ARG A 241 -8.36 13.71 -1.10
CA ARG A 241 -9.20 14.28 -2.15
C ARG A 241 -8.63 13.95 -3.52
N GLY A 242 -9.47 13.51 -4.45
CA GLY A 242 -9.12 13.26 -5.85
C GLY A 242 -9.49 11.87 -6.34
N HIS A 243 -8.87 11.46 -7.45
CA HIS A 243 -9.20 10.24 -8.19
C HIS A 243 -8.45 9.01 -7.65
N ALA A 244 -8.57 8.79 -6.34
CA ALA A 244 -7.92 7.69 -5.65
C ALA A 244 -8.40 6.33 -6.18
N ARG A 245 -7.51 5.35 -6.15
CA ARG A 245 -7.80 3.96 -6.53
C ARG A 245 -7.23 3.03 -5.49
N CYS A 246 -8.04 2.16 -4.95
CA CYS A 246 -7.65 1.21 -3.93
C CYS A 246 -7.97 -0.20 -4.43
N ARG A 247 -7.14 -1.16 -4.05
CA ARG A 247 -7.49 -2.57 -4.19
C ARG A 247 -6.95 -3.43 -3.07
N ARG A 248 -7.80 -4.33 -2.59
CA ARG A 248 -7.45 -5.43 -1.70
C ARG A 248 -7.14 -6.63 -2.56
N VAL A 249 -5.87 -6.98 -2.61
CA VAL A 249 -5.29 -8.01 -3.45
C VAL A 249 -5.24 -9.33 -2.69
N MET A 250 -5.76 -10.38 -3.30
CA MET A 250 -5.51 -11.77 -2.93
C MET A 250 -4.57 -12.39 -3.98
N LEU A 251 -3.37 -12.78 -3.56
CA LEU A 251 -2.43 -13.44 -4.46
C LEU A 251 -2.85 -14.89 -4.72
N VAL A 252 -2.65 -15.34 -5.95
CA VAL A 252 -2.72 -16.75 -6.36
C VAL A 252 -1.36 -17.15 -6.97
N PRO A 253 -0.32 -17.30 -6.11
CA PRO A 253 1.08 -17.41 -6.54
C PRO A 253 1.38 -18.51 -7.55
N GLU A 254 0.70 -19.63 -7.45
CA GLU A 254 0.92 -20.85 -8.22
C GLU A 254 0.57 -20.70 -9.71
N ILE A 255 -0.30 -19.74 -10.05
CA ILE A 255 -0.74 -19.46 -11.42
C ILE A 255 -0.39 -18.03 -11.85
N GLY A 256 0.38 -17.29 -11.05
CA GLY A 256 0.77 -15.91 -11.36
C GLY A 256 -0.41 -14.94 -11.44
N ALA A 257 -1.47 -15.21 -10.66
CA ALA A 257 -2.71 -14.44 -10.74
C ALA A 257 -3.01 -13.65 -9.47
N ILE A 258 -3.84 -12.63 -9.64
CA ILE A 258 -4.35 -11.76 -8.60
C ILE A 258 -5.86 -11.65 -8.77
N PHE A 259 -6.58 -11.89 -7.69
CA PHE A 259 -7.97 -11.48 -7.55
C PHE A 259 -8.03 -10.25 -6.64
N SER A 260 -8.69 -9.19 -7.08
CA SER A 260 -8.80 -7.97 -6.28
C SER A 260 -10.24 -7.53 -6.09
N ASN A 261 -10.57 -7.14 -4.86
CA ASN A 261 -11.69 -6.25 -4.60
C ASN A 261 -11.16 -4.81 -4.68
N CYS A 262 -11.64 -4.06 -5.66
CA CYS A 262 -11.20 -2.72 -5.98
C CYS A 262 -12.25 -1.70 -5.54
N THR A 263 -11.80 -0.53 -5.12
CA THR A 263 -12.63 0.64 -4.89
C THR A 263 -11.93 1.84 -5.52
N ALA A 264 -12.55 2.52 -6.48
CA ALA A 264 -11.94 3.66 -7.14
C ALA A 264 -12.95 4.79 -7.39
N TRP A 265 -12.44 6.00 -7.57
CA TRP A 265 -13.25 7.13 -8.02
C TRP A 265 -13.96 6.83 -9.34
N SER A 266 -15.20 7.30 -9.45
CA SER A 266 -16.01 7.27 -10.66
C SER A 266 -16.67 8.65 -10.89
N PRO A 267 -17.09 8.97 -12.12
CA PRO A 267 -17.73 10.26 -12.43
C PRO A 267 -19.02 10.52 -11.63
N SER A 268 -19.60 9.50 -11.01
CA SER A 268 -20.85 9.58 -10.24
C SER A 268 -20.66 9.96 -8.77
N VAL A 269 -19.41 10.11 -8.30
CA VAL A 269 -19.07 10.49 -6.92
C VAL A 269 -18.24 11.77 -6.88
N SER A 270 -18.22 12.43 -5.71
CA SER A 270 -17.45 13.66 -5.55
C SER A 270 -15.93 13.38 -5.49
N ASP A 271 -15.13 14.43 -5.60
CA ASP A 271 -13.68 14.36 -5.38
C ASP A 271 -13.30 14.11 -3.91
N ARG A 272 -14.26 14.15 -2.98
CA ARG A 272 -14.09 13.86 -1.54
C ARG A 272 -14.70 12.52 -1.14
N TRP A 273 -15.00 11.64 -2.09
CA TRP A 273 -15.69 10.37 -1.85
C TRP A 273 -15.05 9.50 -0.75
N LEU A 274 -13.73 9.55 -0.53
CA LEU A 274 -13.07 8.84 0.57
C LEU A 274 -13.50 9.29 1.98
N SER A 275 -14.09 10.49 2.10
CA SER A 275 -14.67 11.02 3.35
C SER A 275 -16.18 10.82 3.46
N GLU A 276 -16.82 10.31 2.41
CA GLU A 276 -18.26 10.04 2.39
C GLU A 276 -18.60 8.72 3.09
N ASP A 277 -19.87 8.54 3.47
CA ASP A 277 -20.32 7.33 4.13
C ASP A 277 -20.19 6.13 3.18
N ILE A 278 -19.27 5.21 3.50
CA ILE A 278 -18.88 4.09 2.63
C ILE A 278 -20.10 3.34 2.06
N PRO A 279 -21.09 2.89 2.86
CA PRO A 279 -22.27 2.20 2.32
C PRO A 279 -23.00 2.95 1.20
N SER A 280 -22.96 4.28 1.19
CA SER A 280 -23.69 5.11 0.21
C SER A 280 -22.99 5.25 -1.14
N ILE A 281 -21.70 4.93 -1.21
CA ILE A 281 -20.87 5.09 -2.42
C ILE A 281 -20.32 3.77 -2.96
N ARG A 282 -20.44 2.67 -2.21
CA ARG A 282 -19.89 1.35 -2.60
C ARG A 282 -20.36 0.91 -3.97
N ASP A 283 -21.67 0.95 -4.24
CA ASP A 283 -22.22 0.51 -5.52
C ASP A 283 -21.74 1.35 -6.72
N LYS A 284 -21.14 2.53 -6.46
CA LYS A 284 -20.61 3.45 -7.48
C LYS A 284 -19.09 3.38 -7.64
N THR A 285 -18.41 2.67 -6.74
CA THR A 285 -16.94 2.72 -6.59
C THR A 285 -16.31 1.34 -6.51
N ASP A 286 -17.04 0.33 -6.03
CA ASP A 286 -16.58 -1.04 -5.88
C ASP A 286 -16.68 -1.82 -7.21
N PHE A 287 -15.64 -2.59 -7.51
CA PHE A 287 -15.59 -3.50 -8.65
C PHE A 287 -14.53 -4.59 -8.40
N TYR A 288 -14.47 -5.61 -9.24
CA TYR A 288 -13.43 -6.65 -9.16
C TYR A 288 -12.39 -6.50 -10.26
N SER A 289 -11.17 -6.95 -10.00
CA SER A 289 -10.17 -7.24 -11.03
C SER A 289 -9.71 -8.70 -10.99
N PHE A 290 -9.49 -9.26 -12.17
CA PHE A 290 -8.87 -10.56 -12.39
C PHE A 290 -7.64 -10.35 -13.26
N ASP A 291 -6.47 -10.61 -12.71
CA ASP A 291 -5.20 -10.30 -13.36
C ASP A 291 -4.29 -11.53 -13.37
N PHE A 292 -3.63 -11.81 -14.50
CA PHE A 292 -2.65 -12.87 -14.70
C PHE A 292 -1.41 -12.26 -15.37
N TYR A 293 -0.24 -12.43 -14.75
CA TYR A 293 1.00 -11.77 -15.17
C TYR A 293 2.02 -12.77 -15.73
N CYS A 294 2.33 -12.70 -17.02
CA CYS A 294 3.33 -13.60 -17.62
C CYS A 294 4.76 -13.32 -17.12
N SER A 295 5.04 -12.12 -16.61
CA SER A 295 6.36 -11.76 -16.10
C SER A 295 6.73 -12.53 -14.83
N GLY A 296 5.74 -12.89 -14.01
CA GLY A 296 5.95 -13.38 -12.65
C GLY A 296 6.55 -12.32 -11.70
N ASP A 297 6.57 -11.05 -12.10
CA ASP A 297 7.07 -9.96 -11.26
C ASP A 297 5.97 -9.43 -10.33
N LEU A 298 6.10 -9.70 -9.03
CA LEU A 298 5.17 -9.20 -8.02
C LEU A 298 5.22 -7.67 -7.89
N PHE A 299 6.36 -7.04 -8.19
CA PHE A 299 6.47 -5.59 -8.15
C PHE A 299 5.56 -4.97 -9.22
N GLU A 300 5.70 -5.40 -10.46
CA GLU A 300 4.81 -5.03 -11.58
C GLU A 300 3.35 -5.29 -11.23
N ALA A 301 3.05 -6.49 -10.71
CA ALA A 301 1.69 -6.89 -10.40
C ALA A 301 1.03 -6.07 -9.29
N LEU A 302 1.79 -5.39 -8.43
CA LEU A 302 1.29 -4.57 -7.31
C LEU A 302 1.49 -3.06 -7.49
N SER A 303 2.28 -2.61 -8.47
CA SER A 303 2.62 -1.20 -8.67
C SER A 303 1.50 -0.37 -9.33
N HIS A 304 0.32 -0.93 -9.50
CA HIS A 304 -0.85 -0.27 -10.09
C HIS A 304 -2.13 -0.61 -9.33
N ALA A 305 -3.13 0.26 -9.41
CA ALA A 305 -4.51 -0.04 -9.06
C ALA A 305 -5.41 0.39 -10.24
N PRO A 306 -6.29 -0.49 -10.74
CA PRO A 306 -7.10 -0.18 -11.92
C PRO A 306 -8.05 0.99 -11.66
N ALA A 307 -8.35 1.74 -12.71
CA ALA A 307 -9.43 2.73 -12.68
C ALA A 307 -10.81 2.06 -12.65
N HIS A 308 -11.82 2.79 -12.19
CA HIS A 308 -13.20 2.33 -12.26
C HIS A 308 -13.62 2.16 -13.74
N PRO A 309 -14.33 1.07 -14.12
CA PRO A 309 -14.73 0.84 -15.51
C PRO A 309 -15.52 2.00 -16.15
N GLU A 310 -16.38 2.67 -15.38
CA GLU A 310 -17.11 3.86 -15.86
C GLU A 310 -16.19 5.05 -16.16
N ALA A 311 -15.15 5.27 -15.36
CA ALA A 311 -14.19 6.35 -15.59
C ALA A 311 -13.40 6.10 -16.89
N VAL A 312 -13.04 4.84 -17.16
CA VAL A 312 -12.40 4.44 -18.41
C VAL A 312 -13.34 4.65 -19.59
N ALA A 313 -14.60 4.22 -19.49
CA ALA A 313 -15.60 4.39 -20.54
C ALA A 313 -15.92 5.86 -20.84
N ALA A 314 -15.86 6.74 -19.82
CA ALA A 314 -16.01 8.18 -19.96
C ALA A 314 -14.77 8.88 -20.53
N GLY A 315 -13.62 8.20 -20.60
CA GLY A 315 -12.33 8.82 -20.97
C GLY A 315 -11.79 9.76 -19.89
N GLU A 316 -12.23 9.58 -18.65
CA GLU A 316 -11.88 10.40 -17.47
C GLU A 316 -10.85 9.70 -16.57
N ASP A 317 -10.28 8.59 -17.02
CA ASP A 317 -9.10 7.99 -16.40
C ASP A 317 -7.89 8.91 -16.66
N PRO A 318 -7.31 9.59 -15.64
CA PRO A 318 -6.11 10.39 -15.82
C PRO A 318 -4.88 9.57 -16.26
N GLY A 319 -4.99 8.24 -16.30
CA GLY A 319 -3.91 7.29 -16.54
C GLY A 319 -2.94 7.23 -15.38
N LEU A 320 -2.02 6.26 -15.43
CA LEU A 320 -0.79 6.36 -14.65
C LEU A 320 0.07 7.50 -15.23
N PRO A 321 0.85 8.23 -14.42
CA PRO A 321 1.81 9.16 -14.97
C PRO A 321 2.76 8.41 -15.93
N LYS A 322 3.03 9.00 -17.11
CA LYS A 322 3.89 8.40 -18.16
C LYS A 322 5.30 8.05 -17.69
N SER A 323 5.71 8.49 -16.49
CA SER A 323 6.99 8.15 -15.87
C SER A 323 7.05 6.74 -15.29
N TRP A 324 5.96 5.97 -15.29
CA TRP A 324 5.85 4.64 -14.67
C TRP A 324 5.92 3.46 -15.65
N THR A 325 5.97 3.75 -16.96
CA THR A 325 6.19 2.81 -18.08
C THR A 325 7.53 3.11 -18.71
#